data_AF-T0YW80-F1
#
_entry.id   AF-T0YW80-F1
#
_cell.length_a   1.000
_cell.length_b   1.000
_cell.length_c   1.000
_cell.angle_alpha   90.00
_cell.angle_beta   90.00
_cell.angle_gamma   90.00
#
_symmetry.space_group_name_H-M   'P 1'
#
loop_
_entity.id
_entity.type
_entity.pdbx_description
1 polymer ?
#
loop_
_entity_poly.entity_id
_entity_poly.type
_entity_poly.pdbx_seq_one_letter_code
_entity_poly.pdbx_strand_id
1 'polypeptide(L)'
;ANLNGSDLDVLKNECEKLDARWQDLYEDDVAKGIVEFALSAKVTQIVLGATRQNKWKRRLGNSILTKIMDNAGNQGIDVHIIARHRDSPNGDFTLNELTES
;
A
#
# COMPACT_ATOMS: atom_id res chain seq x y z
N ALA A 1 6.80 10.44 0.11
CA ALA A 1 7.46 11.45 -0.73
C ALA A 1 6.50 12.63 -0.86
N ASN A 2 6.98 13.85 -1.16
CA ASN A 2 6.09 14.89 -1.69
C ASN A 2 6.02 14.56 -3.18
N LEU A 3 4.94 13.91 -3.62
CA LEU A 3 4.71 13.68 -5.05
C LEU A 3 4.24 15.04 -5.60
N ASN A 4 5.03 15.65 -6.46
CA ASN A 4 4.59 16.84 -7.20
C ASN A 4 3.74 16.41 -8.41
N GLY A 5 3.07 17.36 -9.08
CA GLY A 5 2.23 17.05 -10.26
C GLY A 5 2.99 16.26 -11.34
N SER A 6 4.27 16.58 -11.55
CA SER A 6 5.13 15.87 -12.51
C SER A 6 5.39 14.41 -12.13
N ASP A 7 5.49 14.05 -10.85
CA ASP A 7 5.69 12.66 -10.44
C ASP A 7 4.46 11.79 -10.74
N LEU A 8 3.25 12.35 -10.65
CA LEU A 8 2.02 11.65 -10.99
C LEU A 8 1.88 11.45 -12.50
N ASP A 9 2.25 12.47 -13.29
CA ASP A 9 2.24 12.37 -14.76
C ASP A 9 3.19 11.26 -15.25
N VAL A 10 4.36 11.13 -14.61
CA VAL A 10 5.29 10.02 -14.89
C VAL A 10 4.63 8.67 -14.61
N LEU A 11 3.96 8.51 -13.47
CA LEU A 11 3.30 7.24 -13.13
C LEU A 11 2.14 6.91 -14.09
N LYS A 12 1.34 7.91 -14.48
CA LYS A 12 0.25 7.74 -15.45
C LYS A 12 0.78 7.26 -16.80
N ASN A 13 1.84 7.88 -17.30
CA ASN A 13 2.48 7.48 -18.55
C ASN A 13 3.09 6.06 -18.48
N GLU A 14 3.64 5.64 -17.34
CA GLU A 14 4.08 4.24 -17.18
C GLU A 14 2.90 3.26 -17.13
N CYS A 15 1.77 3.63 -16.50
CA CYS A 15 0.56 2.80 -16.55
C CYS A 15 0.09 2.61 -18.00
N GLU A 16 0.04 3.68 -18.79
CA GLU A 16 -0.37 3.61 -20.20
C GLU A 16 0.55 2.68 -21.02
N LYS A 17 1.87 2.76 -20.82
CA LYS A 17 2.84 1.87 -21.50
C LYS A 17 2.66 0.40 -21.16
N LEU A 18 2.18 0.10 -19.95
CA LEU A 18 1.94 -1.26 -19.46
C LEU A 18 0.52 -1.76 -19.75
N ASP A 19 -0.29 -1.00 -20.49
CA ASP A 19 -1.72 -1.25 -20.70
C ASP A 19 -2.48 -1.41 -19.36
N ALA A 20 -1.99 -0.71 -18.32
CA ALA A 20 -2.58 -0.68 -16.99
C ALA A 20 -3.60 0.45 -16.89
N ARG A 21 -4.63 0.25 -16.06
CA ARG A 21 -5.67 1.25 -15.83
C ARG A 21 -5.33 2.14 -14.63
N TRP A 22 -5.21 3.44 -14.86
CA TRP A 22 -5.18 4.44 -13.79
C TRP A 22 -6.61 4.76 -13.33
N GLN A 23 -6.82 4.82 -12.01
CA GLN A 23 -8.10 5.22 -11.43
C GLN A 23 -7.85 6.24 -10.32
N ASP A 24 -8.46 7.42 -10.46
CA ASP A 24 -8.58 8.39 -9.39
C ASP A 24 -9.79 8.02 -8.51
N LEU A 25 -9.59 7.99 -7.19
CA LEU A 25 -10.63 7.74 -6.19
C LEU A 25 -10.75 8.96 -5.27
N TYR A 26 -11.98 9.40 -5.01
CA TYR A 26 -12.27 10.55 -4.15
C TYR A 26 -13.21 10.09 -3.05
N GLU A 27 -12.64 9.78 -1.89
CA GLU A 27 -13.35 9.15 -0.78
C GLU A 27 -12.98 9.81 0.54
N ASP A 28 -13.97 10.00 1.41
CA ASP A 28 -13.77 10.58 2.75
C ASP A 28 -12.92 9.65 3.62
N ASP A 29 -13.14 8.33 3.50
CA ASP A 29 -12.28 7.30 4.07
C ASP A 29 -11.54 6.56 2.94
N VAL A 30 -10.30 7.01 2.71
CA VAL A 30 -9.43 6.46 1.66
C VAL A 30 -9.20 4.96 1.81
N ALA A 31 -9.08 4.44 3.04
CA ALA A 31 -8.81 3.02 3.25
C ALA A 31 -10.03 2.17 2.88
N LYS A 32 -11.22 2.63 3.26
CA LYS A 32 -12.48 2.00 2.89
C LYS A 32 -12.69 2.06 1.37
N GLY A 33 -12.51 3.24 0.77
CA GLY A 33 -12.68 3.46 -0.66
C GLY A 33 -11.79 2.58 -1.53
N ILE A 34 -10.53 2.39 -1.15
CA ILE A 34 -9.61 1.46 -1.85
C ILE A 34 -10.14 0.03 -1.83
N VAL A 35 -10.62 -0.45 -0.68
CA VAL A 35 -11.11 -1.83 -0.53
C VAL A 35 -12.43 -2.02 -1.28
N GLU A 36 -13.34 -1.05 -1.21
CA GLU A 36 -14.61 -1.08 -1.96
C GLU A 36 -14.36 -1.08 -3.48
N PHE A 37 -13.42 -0.26 -3.95
CA PHE A 37 -13.01 -0.29 -5.35
C PHE A 37 -12.44 -1.66 -5.73
N ALA A 38 -11.53 -2.20 -4.94
CA ALA A 38 -10.91 -3.51 -5.17
C ALA A 38 -11.97 -4.63 -5.27
N LEU A 39 -12.98 -4.61 -4.38
CA LEU A 39 -14.10 -5.54 -4.43
C LEU A 39 -14.93 -5.39 -5.71
N SER A 40 -15.30 -4.16 -6.07
CA SER A 40 -16.10 -3.90 -7.27
C SER A 40 -15.37 -4.33 -8.55
N ALA A 41 -14.05 -4.17 -8.56
CA ALA A 41 -13.15 -4.56 -9.65
C ALA A 41 -12.74 -6.04 -9.59
N LYS A 42 -13.20 -6.81 -8.58
CA LYS A 42 -12.85 -8.23 -8.36
C LYS A 42 -11.34 -8.48 -8.30
N VAL A 43 -10.63 -7.56 -7.67
CA VAL A 43 -9.18 -7.68 -7.45
C VAL A 43 -8.91 -8.77 -6.42
N THR A 44 -7.92 -9.62 -6.69
CA THR A 44 -7.51 -10.70 -5.78
C THR A 44 -6.45 -10.25 -4.78
N GLN A 45 -5.69 -9.20 -5.11
CA GLN A 45 -4.58 -8.73 -4.30
C GLN A 45 -4.38 -7.22 -4.43
N ILE A 46 -4.18 -6.55 -3.30
CA ILE A 46 -3.78 -5.15 -3.24
C ILE A 46 -2.28 -5.10 -2.94
N VAL A 47 -1.49 -4.55 -3.88
CA VAL A 47 -0.04 -4.36 -3.70
C VAL A 47 0.24 -2.92 -3.25
N LEU A 48 0.90 -2.78 -2.10
CA LEU A 48 1.22 -1.48 -1.51
C LEU A 48 2.72 -1.31 -1.33
N GLY A 49 3.27 -0.24 -1.90
CA GLY A 49 4.66 0.15 -1.70
C GLY A 49 4.85 0.86 -0.35
N ALA A 50 5.59 0.26 0.57
CA ALA A 50 5.99 0.92 1.81
C ALA A 50 7.34 1.61 1.60
N THR A 51 7.34 2.96 1.58
CA THR A 51 8.58 3.76 1.57
C THR A 51 8.86 4.36 2.95
N ARG A 52 10.04 4.03 3.50
CA ARG A 52 10.56 4.35 4.86
C ARG A 52 9.93 3.51 5.97
N GLN A 53 10.71 2.55 6.48
CA GLN A 53 10.52 1.88 7.77
C GLN A 53 10.11 2.88 8.88
N ASN A 54 10.63 4.11 8.90
CA ASN A 54 10.37 5.06 10.00
C ASN A 54 9.00 5.74 10.01
N LYS A 55 8.22 5.78 8.91
CA LYS A 55 6.97 6.59 8.88
C LYS A 55 5.73 5.82 9.33
N TRP A 56 5.60 4.57 8.91
CA TRP A 56 4.50 3.69 9.35
C TRP A 56 4.83 3.02 10.69
N LYS A 57 6.10 2.60 10.93
CA LYS A 57 6.52 2.09 12.26
C LYS A 57 6.29 3.09 13.40
N ARG A 58 6.46 4.40 13.16
CA ARG A 58 6.21 5.44 14.18
C ARG A 58 4.72 5.78 14.40
N ARG A 59 3.80 5.27 13.57
CA ARG A 59 2.37 5.65 13.58
C ARG A 59 1.42 4.45 13.61
N LEU A 60 1.86 3.31 14.17
CA LEU A 60 1.11 2.04 14.16
C LEU A 60 -0.25 2.03 14.88
N GLY A 61 -0.70 3.12 15.48
CA GLY A 61 -2.06 3.19 16.04
C GLY A 61 -3.15 3.58 15.03
N ASN A 62 -2.82 4.21 13.90
CA ASN A 62 -3.84 4.77 12.98
C ASN A 62 -3.33 4.96 11.54
N SER A 63 -2.45 4.08 11.08
CA SER A 63 -1.90 4.19 9.72
C SER A 63 -2.93 3.76 8.68
N ILE A 64 -2.99 4.45 7.54
CA ILE A 64 -3.86 4.07 6.41
C ILE A 64 -3.65 2.62 5.99
N LEU A 65 -2.43 2.12 6.13
CA LEU A 65 -2.08 0.74 5.81
C LEU A 65 -2.72 -0.26 6.77
N THR A 66 -2.71 0.02 8.08
CA THR A 66 -3.42 -0.79 9.09
C THR A 66 -4.90 -0.84 8.75
N LYS A 67 -5.52 0.30 8.45
CA LYS A 67 -6.94 0.36 8.05
C LYS A 67 -7.24 -0.43 6.77
N ILE A 68 -6.35 -0.39 5.78
CA ILE A 68 -6.52 -1.19 4.56
C ILE A 68 -6.41 -2.68 4.88
N MET A 69 -5.45 -3.10 5.70
CA MET A 69 -5.32 -4.51 6.12
C MET A 69 -6.56 -4.99 6.87
N ASP A 70 -7.06 -4.20 7.83
CA ASP A 70 -8.27 -4.54 8.59
C ASP A 70 -9.50 -4.63 7.67
N ASN A 71 -9.71 -3.64 6.79
CA ASN A 71 -10.84 -3.63 5.87
C ASN A 71 -10.75 -4.75 4.82
N ALA A 72 -9.58 -4.99 4.24
CA ALA A 72 -9.37 -6.00 3.21
C ALA A 72 -9.47 -7.42 3.77
N GLY A 73 -8.89 -7.66 4.97
CA GLY A 73 -8.96 -8.95 5.65
C GLY A 73 -10.39 -9.38 5.96
N ASN A 74 -11.23 -8.44 6.39
CA ASN A 74 -12.66 -8.67 6.60
C ASN A 74 -13.43 -9.00 5.31
N GLN A 75 -12.85 -8.72 4.14
CA GLN A 75 -13.46 -8.88 2.82
C GLN A 75 -12.77 -9.97 1.98
N GLY A 76 -11.80 -10.69 2.55
CA GLY A 76 -11.10 -11.79 1.88
C GLY A 76 -10.18 -11.35 0.73
N ILE A 77 -9.67 -10.12 0.75
CA ILE A 77 -8.69 -9.63 -0.23
C ILE A 77 -7.29 -9.64 0.37
N ASP A 78 -6.34 -10.23 -0.35
CA ASP A 78 -4.94 -10.29 0.08
C ASP A 78 -4.27 -8.90 -0.04
N VAL A 79 -3.47 -8.53 0.97
CA VAL A 79 -2.67 -7.30 0.95
C VAL A 79 -1.18 -7.66 0.95
N HIS A 80 -0.45 -7.26 -0.09
CA HIS A 80 0.99 -7.50 -0.21
C HIS A 80 1.78 -6.21 -0.11
N ILE A 81 2.68 -6.16 0.86
CA ILE A 81 3.42 -4.95 1.20
C ILE A 81 4.87 -5.10 0.75
N ILE A 82 5.27 -4.28 -0.21
CA ILE A 82 6.65 -4.23 -0.68
C ILE A 82 7.36 -3.11 0.07
N ALA A 83 8.13 -3.49 1.10
CA ALA A 83 8.98 -2.57 1.82
C ALA A 83 10.37 -2.53 1.17
N ARG A 84 10.77 -1.39 0.61
CA ARG A 84 12.16 -1.20 0.17
C ARG A 84 13.04 -0.84 1.36
N HIS A 85 13.84 -1.80 1.82
CA HIS A 85 15.01 -1.52 2.65
C HIS A 85 16.08 -0.93 1.72
N ARG A 86 16.44 0.35 1.89
CA ARG A 86 17.73 0.80 1.36
C ARG A 86 18.73 0.33 2.40
N ASP A 87 19.54 -0.64 2.05
CA ASP A 87 20.57 -1.20 2.91
C ASP A 87 21.38 -0.07 3.56
N SER A 88 21.16 0.07 4.87
CA SER A 88 22.26 0.34 5.78
C SER A 88 23.09 -0.95 5.84
N PRO A 89 24.43 -0.92 5.86
CA PRO A 89 25.27 -2.11 5.68
C PRO A 89 25.16 -3.19 6.77
N ASN A 90 24.37 -2.95 7.81
CA ASN A 90 24.19 -3.83 8.94
C ASN A 90 22.70 -4.13 9.07
N GLY A 91 22.31 -5.29 8.54
CA GLY A 91 20.96 -5.81 8.70
C GLY A 91 20.61 -6.02 10.16
N ASP A 92 19.37 -5.68 10.52
CA ASP A 92 18.42 -6.68 11.02
C ASP A 92 17.00 -6.08 11.06
N PHE A 93 16.03 -6.85 10.61
CA PHE A 93 14.64 -6.89 11.09
C PHE A 93 13.99 -8.09 10.40
N THR A 94 14.10 -9.23 11.06
CA THR A 94 13.38 -10.46 10.72
C THR A 94 11.87 -10.27 10.87
N LEU A 95 11.10 -10.86 9.94
CA LEU A 95 9.63 -10.99 9.99
C LEU A 95 9.17 -12.05 11.01
N ASN A 96 10.01 -12.39 11.99
CA ASN A 96 9.77 -13.54 12.89
C ASN A 96 9.00 -13.19 14.16
N GLU A 97 8.64 -11.93 14.41
CA GLU A 97 7.89 -11.53 15.62
C GLU A 97 6.36 -11.43 15.42
N LEU A 98 5.82 -11.89 14.28
CA LEU A 98 4.37 -11.84 14.00
C LEU A 98 3.70 -13.22 13.86
N THR A 99 4.36 -14.30 14.28
CA THR A 99 3.75 -15.64 14.27
C THR A 99 3.98 -16.45 15.56
N GLU A 100 4.18 -15.80 16.70
CA GLU A 100 4.04 -16.49 18.00
C GLU A 100 2.77 -16.02 18.72
N SER A 101 1.72 -16.83 18.54
CA SER A 101 0.74 -17.20 19.56
C SER A 101 0.98 -18.66 19.92
#